data_AF-A0A494XN05-F1
#
_entry.id   AF-A0A494XN05-F1
#
_cell.length_a   1.000
_cell.length_b   1.000
_cell.length_c   1.000
_cell.angle_alpha   90.00
_cell.angle_beta   90.00
_cell.angle_gamma   90.00
#
_symmetry.space_group_name_H-M   'P 1'
#
loop_
_entity.id
_entity.type
_entity.pdbx_description
1 polymer ?
#
loop_
_entity_poly.entity_id
_entity_poly.type
_entity_poly.pdbx_seq_one_letter_code
_entity_poly.pdbx_strand_id
1 'polypeptide(L)'
;MAISYSRSYDHILDDLSRALSTVPRFYEAFEMNDEDWAGLSNDERDVCTRTLADDLFYVLGTENTTEVGQGTAEYDSGHSIIKINADAQVVHVISLRE
;
A
#
# COMPACT_ATOMS: atom_id res chain seq x y z
N MET A 1 -14.26 -8.82 5.11
CA MET A 1 -13.79 -10.06 5.76
C MET A 1 -12.29 -9.92 5.94
N ALA A 2 -11.76 -9.93 7.16
CA ALA A 2 -10.34 -9.67 7.40
C ALA A 2 -9.41 -10.51 6.49
N ILE A 3 -8.35 -9.88 5.97
CA ILE A 3 -7.34 -10.54 5.14
C ILE A 3 -6.75 -11.71 5.92
N SER A 4 -6.66 -12.87 5.28
CA SER A 4 -6.04 -14.05 5.86
C SER A 4 -4.58 -14.12 5.44
N TYR A 5 -3.68 -14.00 6.42
CA TYR A 5 -2.23 -13.99 6.21
C TYR A 5 -1.55 -14.93 7.22
N SER A 6 -0.45 -15.58 6.81
CA SER A 6 0.39 -16.42 7.67
C SER A 6 1.79 -15.85 7.89
N ARG A 7 2.20 -14.88 7.05
CA ARG A 7 3.45 -14.13 7.16
C ARG A 7 3.37 -13.09 8.28
N SER A 8 4.51 -12.70 8.84
CA SER A 8 4.60 -11.60 9.82
C SER A 8 3.97 -10.31 9.27
N TYR A 9 3.03 -9.73 10.01
CA TYR A 9 2.34 -8.49 9.63
C TYR A 9 3.31 -7.34 9.36
N ASP A 10 4.34 -7.19 10.20
CA ASP A 10 5.40 -6.20 10.04
C ASP A 10 6.12 -6.32 8.68
N HIS A 11 6.41 -7.55 8.25
CA HIS A 11 7.03 -7.80 6.94
C HIS A 11 6.06 -7.52 5.77
N ILE A 12 4.76 -7.74 5.95
CA ILE A 12 3.75 -7.39 4.95
C ILE A 12 3.68 -5.88 4.80
N LEU A 13 3.66 -5.14 5.92
CA LEU A 13 3.64 -3.69 5.92
C LEU A 13 4.92 -3.11 5.30
N ASP A 14 6.11 -3.63 5.62
CA ASP A 14 7.36 -3.18 5.01
C ASP A 14 7.36 -3.39 3.48
N ASP A 15 6.85 -4.52 2.99
CA ASP A 15 6.73 -4.79 1.56
C ASP A 15 5.72 -3.85 0.88
N LEU A 16 4.57 -3.63 1.52
CA LEU A 16 3.55 -2.67 1.07
C LEU A 16 4.10 -1.25 1.03
N SER A 17 4.81 -0.80 2.08
CA SER A 17 5.41 0.53 2.12
C SER A 17 6.42 0.74 1.00
N ARG A 18 7.24 -0.29 0.71
CA ARG A 18 8.16 -0.26 -0.44
C ARG A 18 7.40 -0.18 -1.76
N ALA A 19 6.35 -0.97 -1.92
CA ALA A 19 5.53 -0.96 -3.12
C ALA A 19 4.85 0.41 -3.33
N LEU A 20 4.28 0.99 -2.28
CA LEU A 20 3.66 2.31 -2.30
C LEU A 20 4.65 3.41 -2.66
N SER A 21 5.88 3.32 -2.18
CA SER A 21 6.95 4.25 -2.53
C SER A 21 7.28 4.28 -4.03
N THR A 22 6.88 3.25 -4.80
CA THR A 22 7.02 3.22 -6.27
C THR A 22 5.83 3.82 -7.00
N VAL A 23 4.69 3.98 -6.34
CA VAL A 23 3.48 4.55 -6.92
C VAL A 23 3.64 6.08 -6.94
N PRO A 24 3.52 6.73 -8.11
CA PRO A 24 3.59 8.18 -8.17
C PRO A 24 2.41 8.79 -7.39
N ARG A 25 2.72 9.81 -6.59
CA ARG A 25 1.74 10.57 -5.80
C ARG A 25 0.87 9.74 -4.86
N PHE A 26 1.39 8.63 -4.33
CA PHE A 26 0.66 7.85 -3.32
C PHE A 26 0.21 8.68 -2.11
N TYR A 27 0.93 9.75 -1.78
CA TYR A 27 0.60 10.70 -0.71
C TYR A 27 -0.71 11.47 -0.95
N GLU A 28 -1.24 11.51 -2.18
CA GLU A 28 -2.58 12.08 -2.47
C GLU A 28 -3.68 11.30 -1.74
N ALA A 29 -3.43 10.04 -1.34
CA ALA A 29 -4.34 9.26 -0.50
C ALA A 29 -4.58 9.87 0.89
N PHE A 30 -3.66 10.74 1.36
CA PHE A 30 -3.82 11.52 2.59
C PHE A 30 -4.38 12.92 2.35
N GLU A 31 -4.92 13.20 1.16
CA GLU A 31 -5.32 14.55 0.73
C GLU A 31 -4.16 15.56 0.79
N MET A 32 -2.92 15.08 0.70
CA MET A 32 -1.70 15.91 0.69
C MET A 32 -1.28 16.23 -0.75
N ASN A 33 -0.80 17.46 -0.96
CA ASN A 33 -0.20 17.85 -2.24
C ASN A 33 1.30 17.55 -2.26
N ASP A 34 1.91 17.68 -3.44
CA ASP A 34 3.36 17.48 -3.61
C ASP A 34 4.19 18.42 -2.72
N GLU A 35 3.74 19.66 -2.52
CA GLU A 35 4.41 20.63 -1.63
C GLU A 35 4.35 20.18 -0.15
N ASP A 36 3.20 19.66 0.30
CA ASP A 36 3.04 19.15 1.67
C ASP A 36 3.96 17.93 1.88
N TRP A 37 3.99 17.01 0.93
CA TRP A 37 4.86 15.84 0.97
C TRP A 37 6.35 16.21 0.89
N ALA A 38 6.70 17.17 0.02
CA ALA A 38 8.05 17.70 -0.13
C ALA A 38 8.53 18.40 1.15
N GLY A 39 7.62 19.00 1.91
CA GLY A 39 7.90 19.63 3.21
C GLY A 39 8.20 18.65 4.34
N LEU A 40 7.79 17.38 4.23
CA LEU A 40 8.07 16.35 5.25
C LEU A 40 9.52 15.89 5.25
N SER A 41 10.04 15.61 6.44
CA SER A 41 11.32 14.95 6.66
C SER A 41 11.26 13.49 6.21
N ASN A 42 12.42 12.86 5.98
CA ASN A 42 12.47 11.44 5.59
C ASN A 42 11.81 10.51 6.64
N ASP A 43 12.01 10.76 7.93
CA ASP A 43 11.33 10.03 9.01
C ASP A 43 9.80 10.19 8.96
N GLU A 44 9.32 11.40 8.71
CA GLU A 44 7.87 11.67 8.62
C GLU A 44 7.26 10.97 7.40
N ARG A 45 7.96 10.96 6.27
CA ARG A 45 7.55 10.24 5.06
C ARG A 45 7.50 8.73 5.30
N ASP A 46 8.47 8.17 6.02
CA ASP A 46 8.49 6.75 6.37
C ASP A 46 7.27 6.38 7.22
N VAL A 47 7.00 7.17 8.26
CA VAL A 47 5.81 7.01 9.11
C VAL A 47 4.53 7.11 8.30
N CYS A 48 4.36 8.14 7.47
CA CYS A 48 3.19 8.28 6.60
C CYS A 48 3.02 7.09 5.65
N THR A 49 4.10 6.63 5.02
CA THR A 49 4.06 5.49 4.09
C THR A 49 3.65 4.20 4.81
N ARG A 50 4.13 4.02 6.05
CA ARG A 50 3.78 2.87 6.88
C ARG A 50 2.34 2.93 7.40
N THR A 51 1.87 4.11 7.78
CA THR A 51 0.47 4.33 8.14
C THR A 51 -0.46 4.08 6.95
N LEU A 52 -0.07 4.48 5.74
CA LEU A 52 -0.85 4.22 4.54
C LEU A 52 -0.92 2.73 4.22
N ALA A 53 0.21 2.02 4.36
CA ALA A 53 0.26 0.57 4.17
C ALA A 53 -0.69 -0.16 5.14
N ASP A 54 -0.74 0.28 6.39
CA ASP A 54 -1.64 -0.27 7.41
C ASP A 54 -3.12 0.01 7.08
N ASP A 55 -3.45 1.25 6.71
CA ASP A 55 -4.81 1.63 6.32
C ASP A 55 -5.27 0.86 5.07
N LEU A 56 -4.40 0.77 4.05
CA LEU A 56 -4.68 0.00 2.85
C LEU A 56 -4.90 -1.47 3.13
N PHE A 57 -4.11 -2.07 4.02
CA PHE A 57 -4.31 -3.46 4.40
C PHE A 57 -5.70 -3.66 5.04
N TYR A 58 -6.13 -2.72 5.88
CA TYR A 58 -7.44 -2.76 6.51
C TYR A 58 -8.59 -2.57 5.50
N VAL A 59 -8.46 -1.58 4.62
CA VAL A 59 -9.40 -1.32 3.51
C VAL A 59 -9.49 -2.53 2.60
N LEU A 60 -8.36 -3.13 2.22
CA LEU A 60 -8.30 -4.32 1.36
C LEU A 60 -8.98 -5.56 1.98
N GLY A 61 -9.07 -5.61 3.31
CA GLY A 61 -9.85 -6.62 4.03
C GLY A 61 -11.37 -6.39 3.95
N THR A 62 -11.80 -5.20 3.57
CA THR A 62 -13.23 -4.91 3.36
C THR A 62 -13.57 -4.89 1.88
N GLU A 63 -12.74 -4.23 1.08
CA GLU A 63 -12.87 -4.05 -0.36
C GLU A 63 -11.68 -4.71 -1.07
N ASN A 64 -11.92 -5.69 -1.93
CA ASN A 64 -10.82 -6.38 -2.62
C ASN A 64 -9.99 -5.48 -3.55
N THR A 65 -10.42 -4.26 -3.82
CA THR A 65 -9.70 -3.31 -4.67
C THR A 65 -9.91 -1.91 -4.14
N THR A 66 -8.85 -1.11 -4.12
CA THR A 66 -8.91 0.30 -3.72
C THR A 66 -7.90 1.14 -4.49
N GLU A 67 -8.19 2.42 -4.68
CA GLU A 67 -7.33 3.36 -5.40
C GLU A 67 -6.30 4.00 -4.45
N VAL A 68 -5.07 4.19 -4.93
CA VAL A 68 -3.98 4.76 -4.13
C VAL A 68 -3.17 5.75 -4.95
N GLY A 69 -3.41 7.05 -4.76
CA GLY A 69 -2.81 8.09 -5.59
C GLY A 69 -3.12 7.86 -7.07
N GLN A 70 -2.08 7.67 -7.89
CA GLN A 70 -2.20 7.32 -9.32
C GLN A 70 -2.11 5.81 -9.60
N GLY A 71 -2.28 4.99 -8.57
CA GLY A 71 -2.24 3.54 -8.64
C GLY A 71 -3.51 2.87 -8.11
N THR A 72 -3.50 1.54 -8.09
CA THR A 72 -4.59 0.73 -7.57
C THR A 72 -4.02 -0.47 -6.82
N ALA A 73 -4.49 -0.70 -5.61
CA ALA A 73 -4.19 -1.87 -4.81
C ALA A 73 -5.32 -2.89 -4.94
N GLU A 74 -4.97 -4.15 -5.21
CA GLU A 74 -5.92 -5.26 -5.34
C GLU A 74 -5.51 -6.41 -4.42
N TYR A 75 -6.44 -6.88 -3.60
CA TYR A 75 -6.30 -8.08 -2.78
C TYR A 75 -7.00 -9.27 -3.42
N ASP A 76 -6.19 -10.27 -3.79
CA ASP A 76 -6.61 -11.54 -4.34
C ASP A 76 -6.66 -12.58 -3.21
N SER A 77 -7.87 -12.84 -2.70
CA SER A 77 -8.09 -13.80 -1.62
C SER A 77 -7.91 -15.26 -2.05
N GLY A 78 -7.99 -15.55 -3.36
CA GLY A 78 -7.77 -16.88 -3.91
C GLY A 78 -6.32 -17.32 -3.77
N HIS A 79 -5.39 -16.38 -4.00
CA HIS A 79 -3.95 -16.61 -3.89
C HIS A 79 -3.34 -16.04 -2.60
N SER A 80 -4.10 -15.29 -1.79
CA SER A 80 -3.61 -14.53 -0.63
C SER A 80 -2.42 -13.64 -1.00
N ILE A 81 -2.60 -12.83 -2.05
CA ILE A 81 -1.61 -11.86 -2.51
C ILE A 81 -2.24 -10.47 -2.62
N ILE A 82 -1.43 -9.43 -2.43
CA ILE A 82 -1.79 -8.05 -2.73
C ILE A 82 -1.00 -7.60 -3.95
N LYS A 83 -1.68 -7.07 -4.97
CA LYS A 83 -1.09 -6.51 -6.17
C LYS A 83 -1.17 -5.00 -6.09
N ILE A 84 -0.06 -4.32 -6.31
CA ILE A 84 -0.01 -2.87 -6.44
C ILE A 84 0.24 -2.54 -7.90
N ASN A 85 -0.65 -1.75 -8.47
CA ASN A 85 -0.57 -1.25 -9.83
C ASN A 85 -0.22 0.23 -9.80
N ALA A 86 0.72 0.67 -10.64
CA ALA A 86 1.02 2.06 -10.89
C ALA A 86 0.89 2.32 -12.40
N ASP A 87 0.17 3.37 -12.80
CA ASP A 87 0.07 3.77 -14.22
C ASP A 87 -0.33 2.61 -15.18
N ALA A 88 -1.31 1.80 -14.75
CA ALA A 88 -1.80 0.60 -15.44
C ALA A 88 -0.82 -0.57 -15.59
N GLN A 89 0.31 -0.58 -14.88
CA GLN A 89 1.22 -1.72 -14.78
C GLN A 89 1.29 -2.26 -13.35
N VAL A 90 1.26 -3.59 -13.22
CA VAL A 90 1.54 -4.25 -11.93
C VAL A 90 3.01 -4.00 -11.59
N VAL A 91 3.27 -3.20 -10.57
CA VAL A 91 4.63 -2.88 -10.12
C VAL A 91 5.09 -3.85 -9.04
N HIS A 92 4.18 -4.28 -8.16
CA HIS A 92 4.52 -5.14 -7.03
C HIS A 92 3.43 -6.18 -6.76
N VAL A 93 3.87 -7.37 -6.34
CA VAL A 93 3.01 -8.46 -5.88
C VAL A 93 3.54 -8.95 -4.54
N ILE A 94 2.78 -8.68 -3.48
CA ILE A 94 3.11 -9.03 -2.11
C ILE A 94 2.39 -10.33 -1.74
N SER A 95 3.16 -11.38 -1.43
CA SER A 95 2.58 -12.62 -0.88
C SER A 95 2.31 -12.48 0.61
N LEU A 96 1.12 -12.89 1.04
CA LEU A 96 0.73 -12.93 2.45
C LEU A 96 0.98 -14.31 3.09
N ARG A 97 1.48 -15.25 2.30
CA ARG A 97 1.88 -16.60 2.71
C ARG A 97 3.37 -16.82 2.47
N GLU A 98 4.01 -17.49 3.43
CA GLU A 98 5.35 -18.07 3.31
C GLU A 98 5.26 -19.55 2.96
#